data_AF-A0A7Z0PXP2-F1
#
_entry.id   AF-A0A7Z0PXP2-F1
#
_cell.length_a   1.000
_cell.length_b   1.000
_cell.length_c   1.000
_cell.angle_alpha   90.00
_cell.angle_beta   90.00
_cell.angle_gamma   90.00
#
_symmetry.space_group_name_H-M   'P 1'
#
loop_
_entity.id
_entity.type
_entity.pdbx_description
1 polymer ?
#
loop_
_entity_poly.entity_id
_entity_poly.type
_entity_poly.pdbx_seq_one_letter_code
_entity_poly.pdbx_strand_id
1 'polypeptide(L)'
;MSNASRPDIADQGAAREIARTIGAIRRSPVEQVRLDALRLTGSPRSEGEDSRHVRLLGEAETALPPIVVHRATMRVVDGVHRVRAASLRGLERIDAQFFEGGKDEVFVLSVALNTAHGLTLSLADRTAAALRILTTHPDWSDRSVATVAGISATKVARLRHDVAATGATFRVGRDGRSRPVDAAAGRAR
;
A
#
# COMPACT_ATOMS: atom_id res chain seq x y z
N MET A 1 12.41 5.18 -39.54
CA MET A 1 13.29 5.43 -38.39
C MET A 1 12.40 5.54 -37.16
N SER A 2 12.18 4.43 -36.46
CA SER A 2 11.22 4.33 -35.35
C SER A 2 11.94 4.57 -34.03
N ASN A 3 11.46 5.57 -33.28
CA ASN A 3 11.97 5.94 -31.97
C ASN A 3 11.59 4.86 -30.96
N ALA A 4 12.58 4.12 -30.46
CA ALA A 4 12.40 3.10 -29.43
C ALA A 4 12.19 3.79 -28.07
N SER A 5 10.92 3.97 -27.66
CA SER A 5 10.59 4.43 -26.31
C SER A 5 10.92 3.33 -25.29
N ARG A 6 11.90 3.64 -24.44
CA ARG A 6 12.47 2.81 -23.37
C ARG A 6 11.42 2.53 -22.27
N PRO A 7 11.22 1.27 -21.81
CA PRO A 7 10.36 0.99 -20.65
C PRO A 7 11.11 1.08 -19.30
N ASP A 8 12.38 1.49 -19.28
CA ASP A 8 13.30 1.28 -18.15
C ASP A 8 13.39 2.45 -17.13
N ILE A 9 12.68 3.57 -17.39
CA ILE A 9 12.80 4.78 -16.56
C ILE A 9 11.68 4.86 -15.49
N ALA A 10 10.51 4.24 -15.73
CA ALA A 10 9.40 4.22 -14.77
C ALA A 10 9.62 3.23 -13.61
N ASP A 11 10.47 2.21 -13.82
CA ASP A 11 10.67 1.02 -12.97
C ASP A 11 11.20 1.33 -11.55
N GLN A 12 12.08 2.32 -11.41
CA GLN A 12 12.62 2.78 -10.12
C GLN A 12 11.90 4.02 -9.57
N GLY A 13 10.90 4.54 -10.29
CA GLY A 13 10.21 5.78 -9.97
C GLY A 13 9.25 5.63 -8.80
N ALA A 14 8.34 4.65 -8.86
CA ALA A 14 7.24 4.51 -7.91
C ALA A 14 7.71 4.28 -6.46
N ALA A 15 8.60 3.31 -6.23
CA ALA A 15 9.13 3.05 -4.89
C ALA A 15 9.94 4.24 -4.33
N ARG A 16 10.71 4.92 -5.18
CA ARG A 16 11.46 6.14 -4.80
C ARG A 16 10.53 7.30 -4.52
N GLU A 17 9.46 7.44 -5.28
CA GLU A 17 8.44 8.46 -5.09
C GLU A 17 7.71 8.28 -3.77
N ILE A 18 7.29 7.05 -3.44
CA ILE A 18 6.71 6.74 -2.13
C ILE A 18 7.70 7.07 -1.00
N ALA A 19 8.97 6.69 -1.13
CA ALA A 19 9.98 7.02 -0.13
C ALA A 19 10.16 8.55 0.01
N ARG A 20 10.11 9.29 -1.10
CA ARG A 20 10.15 10.76 -1.12
C ARG A 20 8.92 11.35 -0.42
N THR A 21 7.74 10.80 -0.67
CA THR A 21 6.47 11.16 -0.05
C THR A 21 6.50 10.91 1.46
N ILE A 22 6.96 9.74 1.92
CA ILE A 22 7.15 9.45 3.35
C ILE A 22 8.11 10.47 3.98
N GLY A 23 9.21 10.79 3.30
CA GLY A 23 10.14 11.82 3.74
C GLY A 23 9.52 13.21 3.83
N ALA A 24 8.64 13.58 2.89
CA ALA A 24 7.92 14.85 2.91
C ALA A 24 6.92 14.93 4.06
N ILE A 25 6.15 13.86 4.29
CA ILE A 25 5.20 13.74 5.41
C ILE A 25 5.95 13.94 6.73
N ARG A 26 7.09 13.26 6.95
CA ARG A 26 7.88 13.37 8.19
C ARG A 26 8.38 14.79 8.48
N ARG A 27 8.55 15.60 7.45
CA ARG A 27 8.96 17.01 7.56
C ARG A 27 7.78 17.98 7.59
N SER A 28 6.57 17.49 7.36
CA SER A 28 5.37 18.32 7.43
C SER A 28 5.09 18.74 8.88
N PRO A 29 4.46 19.91 9.08
CA PRO A 29 4.03 20.34 10.40
C PRO A 29 3.17 19.28 11.09
N VAL A 30 3.36 19.15 12.39
CA VAL A 30 2.46 18.35 13.23
C VAL A 30 1.28 19.22 13.62
N GLU A 31 0.08 18.74 13.36
CA GLU A 31 -1.18 19.42 13.65
C GLU A 31 -2.03 18.58 14.61
N GLN A 32 -2.71 19.24 15.55
CA GLN A 32 -3.63 18.60 16.48
C GLN A 32 -5.01 18.42 15.83
N VAL A 33 -5.44 17.18 15.70
CA VAL A 33 -6.75 16.81 15.10
C VAL A 33 -7.65 16.14 16.12
N ARG A 34 -8.95 16.44 16.04
CA ARG A 34 -9.95 15.79 16.87
C ARG A 34 -10.10 14.32 16.47
N LEU A 35 -10.26 13.44 17.47
CA LEU A 35 -10.42 12.00 17.20
C LEU A 35 -11.69 11.69 16.41
N ASP A 36 -12.78 12.42 16.65
CA ASP A 36 -14.07 12.23 15.98
C ASP A 36 -14.10 12.68 14.52
N ALA A 37 -13.12 13.48 14.09
CA ALA A 37 -12.94 13.85 12.69
C ALA A 37 -12.25 12.74 11.87
N LEU A 38 -11.62 11.76 12.52
CA LEU A 38 -10.79 10.74 11.87
C LEU A 38 -11.61 9.55 11.37
N ARG A 39 -11.26 9.06 10.18
CA ARG A 39 -11.83 7.84 9.60
C ARG A 39 -10.84 6.68 9.67
N LEU A 40 -11.22 5.61 10.37
CA LEU A 40 -10.36 4.42 10.63
C LEU A 40 -10.57 3.26 9.65
N THR A 41 -11.13 3.51 8.45
CA THR A 41 -11.50 2.45 7.51
C THR A 41 -10.35 1.98 6.62
N GLY A 42 -10.43 0.72 6.16
CA GLY A 42 -9.56 0.09 5.18
C GLY A 42 -8.07 0.08 5.54
N SER A 43 -7.81 -0.39 6.76
CA SER A 43 -6.50 -0.88 7.19
C SER A 43 -5.98 -1.98 6.23
N PRO A 44 -4.67 -2.04 5.95
CA PRO A 44 -4.06 -3.13 5.19
C PRO A 44 -3.96 -4.45 5.97
N ARG A 45 -4.30 -4.48 7.27
CA ARG A 45 -4.29 -5.69 8.10
C ARG A 45 -5.54 -6.53 7.88
N SER A 46 -5.36 -7.83 7.68
CA SER A 46 -6.44 -8.82 7.54
C SER A 46 -7.04 -9.27 8.88
N GLU A 47 -6.24 -9.32 9.95
CA GLU A 47 -6.70 -9.70 11.31
C GLU A 47 -7.31 -8.56 12.12
N GLY A 48 -7.39 -7.34 11.57
CA GLY A 48 -7.97 -6.18 12.25
C GLY A 48 -7.05 -5.55 13.33
N GLU A 49 -7.66 -4.96 14.36
CA GLU A 49 -6.97 -4.22 15.42
C GLU A 49 -6.48 -5.16 16.54
N ASP A 50 -5.22 -5.01 16.98
CA ASP A 50 -4.65 -5.77 18.11
C ASP A 50 -5.02 -5.07 19.42
N SER A 51 -6.05 -5.59 20.07
CA SER A 51 -6.56 -5.06 21.34
C SER A 51 -5.54 -5.06 22.48
N ARG A 52 -4.55 -5.97 22.45
CA ARG A 52 -3.49 -6.03 23.46
C ARG A 52 -2.47 -4.91 23.25
N HIS A 53 -2.09 -4.68 21.99
CA HIS A 53 -1.19 -3.58 21.64
C HIS A 53 -1.82 -2.21 21.92
N VAL A 54 -3.12 -2.04 21.64
CA VAL A 54 -3.85 -0.81 21.96
C VAL A 54 -3.81 -0.51 23.46
N ARG A 55 -3.99 -1.52 24.33
CA ARG A 55 -3.91 -1.34 25.80
C ARG A 55 -2.50 -0.95 26.25
N LEU A 56 -1.48 -1.66 25.77
CA LEU A 56 -0.08 -1.34 26.08
C LEU A 56 0.28 0.11 25.68
N LEU A 57 -0.19 0.55 24.51
CA LEU A 57 -0.03 1.94 24.10
C LEU A 57 -0.85 2.90 24.97
N GLY A 58 -2.06 2.52 25.39
CA GLY A 58 -2.91 3.32 26.26
C GLY A 58 -2.29 3.55 27.64
N GLU A 59 -1.65 2.53 28.22
CA GLU A 59 -1.04 2.53 29.55
C GLU A 59 0.33 3.22 29.60
N ALA A 60 1.02 3.34 28.47
CA ALA A 60 2.32 4.03 28.44
C ALA A 60 2.17 5.54 28.74
N GLU A 61 3.02 6.09 29.60
CA GLU A 61 2.99 7.54 29.92
C GLU A 61 3.68 8.41 28.85
N THR A 62 4.30 7.79 27.84
CA THR A 62 4.96 8.52 26.75
C THR A 62 3.95 9.14 25.79
N ALA A 63 4.34 10.29 25.22
CA ALA A 63 3.58 10.94 24.16
C ALA A 63 3.47 10.00 22.93
N LEU A 64 2.27 9.89 22.38
CA LEU A 64 2.03 9.09 21.18
C LEU A 64 2.67 9.79 19.98
N PRO A 65 3.49 9.10 19.17
CA PRO A 65 4.05 9.69 17.96
C PRO A 65 2.94 10.14 16.99
N PRO A 66 3.17 11.18 16.17
CA PRO A 66 2.15 11.69 15.25
C PRO A 66 1.63 10.63 14.28
N ILE A 67 0.31 10.56 14.10
CA ILE A 67 -0.34 9.69 13.11
C ILE A 67 -0.19 10.28 11.70
N VAL A 68 -0.42 9.47 10.67
CA VAL A 68 -0.47 9.97 9.27
C VAL A 68 -1.91 9.97 8.79
N VAL A 69 -2.38 11.11 8.29
CA VAL A 69 -3.76 11.31 7.86
C VAL A 69 -3.80 11.82 6.43
N HIS A 70 -4.67 11.25 5.60
CA HIS A 70 -4.96 11.78 4.28
C HIS A 70 -5.89 12.99 4.42
N ARG A 71 -5.38 14.19 4.08
CA ARG A 71 -6.06 15.48 4.38
C ARG A 71 -7.46 15.55 3.79
N ALA A 72 -7.63 15.18 2.52
CA ALA A 72 -8.90 15.37 1.83
C ALA A 72 -10.04 14.49 2.36
N THR A 73 -9.73 13.35 2.99
CA THR A 73 -10.76 12.42 3.49
C THR A 73 -10.73 12.21 5.00
N MET A 74 -9.78 12.83 5.70
CA MET A 74 -9.48 12.61 7.12
C MET A 74 -9.27 11.13 7.48
N ARG A 75 -8.83 10.33 6.50
CA ARG A 75 -8.59 8.91 6.69
C ARG A 75 -7.23 8.69 7.31
N VAL A 76 -7.17 7.87 8.36
CA VAL A 76 -5.91 7.47 8.97
C VAL A 76 -5.19 6.51 8.03
N VAL A 77 -4.02 6.93 7.57
CA VAL A 77 -3.11 6.17 6.70
C VAL A 77 -2.22 5.26 7.53
N ASP A 78 -1.74 5.77 8.67
CA ASP A 78 -0.93 5.05 9.65
C ASP A 78 -1.23 5.53 11.07
N GLY A 79 -1.18 4.62 12.04
CA GLY A 79 -1.39 4.93 13.45
C GLY A 79 -2.81 4.67 13.98
N VAL A 80 -3.59 3.77 13.38
CA VAL A 80 -4.92 3.38 13.90
C VAL A 80 -4.88 2.96 15.37
N HIS A 81 -3.92 2.11 15.77
CA HIS A 81 -3.76 1.72 17.18
C HIS A 81 -3.46 2.91 18.11
N ARG A 82 -2.75 3.94 17.61
CA ARG A 82 -2.46 5.16 18.37
C ARG A 82 -3.72 6.02 18.56
N VAL A 83 -4.59 6.10 17.56
CA VAL A 83 -5.90 6.74 17.71
C VAL A 83 -6.74 6.03 18.77
N ARG A 84 -6.74 4.69 18.77
CA ARG A 84 -7.45 3.90 19.79
C ARG A 84 -6.84 4.09 21.17
N ALA A 85 -5.51 4.09 21.30
CA ALA A 85 -4.83 4.36 22.55
C ALA A 85 -5.13 5.76 23.10
N ALA A 86 -5.12 6.79 22.24
CA ALA A 86 -5.52 8.15 22.63
C ALA A 86 -6.96 8.19 23.14
N SER A 87 -7.88 7.48 22.47
CA SER A 87 -9.27 7.35 22.93
C SER A 87 -9.37 6.62 24.28
N LEU A 88 -8.57 5.58 24.53
CA LEU A 88 -8.52 4.90 25.84
C LEU A 88 -7.97 5.80 26.95
N ARG A 89 -7.03 6.68 26.62
CA ARG A 89 -6.51 7.71 27.53
C ARG A 89 -7.49 8.86 27.78
N GLY A 90 -8.65 8.88 27.13
CA GLY A 90 -9.63 9.97 27.24
C GLY A 90 -9.21 11.26 26.53
N LEU A 91 -8.28 11.20 25.59
CA LEU A 91 -7.86 12.36 24.81
C LEU A 91 -8.90 12.70 23.74
N GLU A 92 -9.16 13.98 23.53
CA GLU A 92 -10.04 14.44 22.44
C GLU A 92 -9.29 14.70 21.13
N ARG A 93 -7.97 14.89 21.22
CA ARG A 93 -7.10 15.25 20.10
C ARG A 93 -5.83 14.40 20.08
N ILE A 94 -5.26 14.26 18.89
CA ILE A 94 -3.99 13.57 18.64
C ILE A 94 -3.16 14.34 17.63
N ASP A 95 -1.84 14.27 17.77
CA ASP A 95 -0.89 14.81 16.79
C ASP A 95 -0.97 14.03 15.48
N ALA A 96 -1.08 14.74 14.35
CA ALA A 96 -1.09 14.18 13.02
C ALA A 96 -0.19 14.94 12.05
N GLN A 97 0.32 14.21 11.06
CA GLN A 97 0.95 14.73 9.86
C GLN A 97 0.08 14.40 8.65
N PHE A 98 -0.01 15.34 7.72
CA PHE A 98 -0.92 15.23 6.60
C PHE A 98 -0.24 14.75 5.32
N PHE A 99 -0.97 13.91 4.60
CA PHE A 99 -0.69 13.49 3.23
C PHE A 99 -1.78 14.02 2.29
N GLU A 100 -1.37 14.58 1.16
CA GLU A 100 -2.26 15.28 0.21
C GLU A 100 -2.32 14.64 -1.18
N GLY A 101 -1.88 13.38 -1.32
CA GLY A 101 -1.92 12.67 -2.60
C GLY A 101 -3.27 12.02 -2.93
N GLY A 102 -3.28 11.19 -3.97
CA GLY A 102 -4.52 10.58 -4.49
C GLY A 102 -5.09 9.47 -3.59
N LYS A 103 -6.38 9.16 -3.74
CA LYS A 103 -7.04 8.05 -3.00
C LYS A 103 -6.36 6.69 -3.25
N ASP A 104 -5.86 6.46 -4.46
CA ASP A 104 -5.18 5.20 -4.81
C ASP A 104 -3.79 5.09 -4.17
N GLU A 105 -3.15 6.23 -3.93
CA GLU A 105 -1.85 6.31 -3.25
C GLU A 105 -1.98 6.09 -1.74
N VAL A 106 -3.14 6.40 -1.13
CA VAL A 106 -3.40 6.18 0.30
C VAL A 106 -3.17 4.72 0.70
N PHE A 107 -3.64 3.77 -0.11
CA PHE A 107 -3.44 2.35 0.19
C PHE A 107 -1.97 1.97 0.11
N VAL A 108 -1.29 2.33 -0.98
CA VAL A 108 0.13 2.04 -1.19
C VAL A 108 0.99 2.65 -0.08
N LEU A 109 0.74 3.90 0.28
CA LEU A 109 1.42 4.61 1.36
C LEU A 109 1.19 3.92 2.71
N SER A 110 -0.04 3.47 3.00
CA SER A 110 -0.35 2.73 4.23
C SER A 110 0.45 1.42 4.31
N VAL A 111 0.59 0.69 3.19
CA VAL A 111 1.37 -0.56 3.13
C VAL A 111 2.85 -0.28 3.35
N ALA A 112 3.40 0.74 2.71
CA ALA A 112 4.81 1.12 2.85
C ALA A 112 5.15 1.54 4.29
N LEU A 113 4.30 2.36 4.94
CA LEU A 113 4.50 2.81 6.32
C LEU A 113 4.45 1.63 7.32
N ASN A 114 3.49 0.71 7.16
CA ASN A 114 3.35 -0.47 8.04
C ASN A 114 4.41 -1.56 7.75
N THR A 115 5.10 -1.49 6.60
CA THR A 115 6.22 -2.36 6.26
C THR A 115 7.53 -1.84 6.87
N ALA A 116 7.73 -0.52 6.88
CA ALA A 116 8.94 0.11 7.38
C ALA A 116 8.96 0.30 8.91
N HIS A 117 7.80 0.48 9.56
CA HIS A 117 7.71 0.78 11.00
C HIS A 117 6.43 0.22 11.66
N GLY A 118 6.45 0.04 12.99
CA GLY A 118 5.30 -0.41 13.80
C GLY A 118 5.24 -1.94 14.00
N LEU A 119 4.09 -2.45 14.48
CA LEU A 119 3.77 -3.88 14.43
C LEU A 119 3.78 -4.31 12.96
N THR A 120 4.88 -4.90 12.50
CA THR A 120 5.06 -5.23 11.08
C THR A 120 3.86 -6.03 10.55
N LEU A 121 3.40 -5.69 9.34
CA LEU A 121 2.36 -6.48 8.65
C LEU A 121 2.76 -7.96 8.65
N SER A 122 1.81 -8.87 8.85
CA SER A 122 2.10 -10.31 8.74
C SER A 122 2.54 -10.65 7.31
N LEU A 123 3.19 -11.81 7.10
CA LEU A 123 3.53 -12.24 5.73
C LEU A 123 2.26 -12.40 4.86
N ALA A 124 1.14 -12.80 5.46
CA ALA A 124 -0.15 -12.89 4.80
C ALA A 124 -0.65 -11.51 4.36
N ASP A 125 -0.63 -10.52 5.25
CA ASP A 125 -1.00 -9.14 4.95
C ASP A 125 -0.15 -8.55 3.83
N ARG A 126 1.18 -8.74 3.90
CA ARG A 126 2.11 -8.27 2.86
C ARG A 126 1.85 -8.93 1.51
N THR A 127 1.45 -10.20 1.52
CA THR A 127 1.08 -10.94 0.30
C THR A 127 -0.24 -10.44 -0.28
N ALA A 128 -1.27 -10.23 0.54
CA ALA A 128 -2.54 -9.66 0.12
C ALA A 128 -2.40 -8.22 -0.40
N ALA A 129 -1.56 -7.42 0.27
CA ALA A 129 -1.22 -6.07 -0.18
C ALA A 129 -0.53 -6.09 -1.54
N ALA A 130 0.46 -6.98 -1.74
CA ALA A 130 1.12 -7.13 -3.03
C ALA A 130 0.13 -7.50 -4.15
N LEU A 131 -0.78 -8.44 -3.92
CA LEU A 131 -1.82 -8.81 -4.90
C LEU A 131 -2.72 -7.63 -5.27
N ARG A 132 -3.14 -6.84 -4.27
CA ARG A 132 -3.95 -5.66 -4.51
C ARG A 132 -3.20 -4.60 -5.30
N ILE A 133 -1.92 -4.35 -4.99
CA ILE A 133 -1.08 -3.40 -5.73
C ILE A 133 -0.90 -3.88 -7.18
N LEU A 134 -0.65 -5.16 -7.41
CA LEU A 134 -0.53 -5.73 -8.76
C LEU A 134 -1.81 -5.54 -9.59
N THR A 135 -2.97 -5.55 -8.95
CA THR A 135 -4.27 -5.35 -9.62
C THR A 135 -4.54 -3.88 -9.92
N THR A 136 -4.24 -2.98 -8.99
CA THR A 136 -4.52 -1.54 -9.16
C THR A 136 -3.43 -0.78 -9.92
N HIS A 137 -2.20 -1.30 -9.92
CA HIS A 137 -1.04 -0.72 -10.58
C HIS A 137 -0.36 -1.78 -11.47
N PRO A 138 -1.02 -2.26 -12.53
CA PRO A 138 -0.51 -3.36 -13.37
C PRO A 138 0.83 -3.02 -14.03
N ASP A 139 1.06 -1.75 -14.33
CA ASP A 139 2.27 -1.23 -14.98
C ASP A 139 3.49 -1.16 -14.04
N TRP A 140 3.32 -1.36 -12.74
CA TRP A 140 4.44 -1.37 -11.79
C TRP A 140 5.24 -2.66 -11.91
N SER A 141 6.55 -2.55 -11.75
CA SER A 141 7.42 -3.73 -11.75
C SER A 141 7.32 -4.55 -10.47
N ASP A 142 7.75 -5.81 -10.57
CA ASP A 142 7.82 -6.71 -9.42
C ASP A 142 8.75 -6.18 -8.33
N ARG A 143 9.81 -5.44 -8.70
CA ARG A 143 10.76 -4.83 -7.76
C ARG A 143 10.12 -3.68 -7.00
N SER A 144 9.39 -2.79 -7.68
CA SER A 144 8.69 -1.69 -7.03
C SER A 144 7.63 -2.19 -6.05
N VAL A 145 6.82 -3.17 -6.45
CA VAL A 145 5.83 -3.79 -5.56
C VAL A 145 6.49 -4.51 -4.38
N ALA A 146 7.59 -5.23 -4.61
CA ALA A 146 8.37 -5.90 -3.58
C ALA A 146 8.90 -4.94 -2.51
N THR A 147 9.46 -3.79 -2.93
CA THR A 147 9.94 -2.75 -2.00
C THR A 147 8.81 -2.19 -1.14
N VAL A 148 7.66 -1.89 -1.74
CA VAL A 148 6.50 -1.33 -1.02
C VAL A 148 5.89 -2.34 -0.05
N ALA A 149 5.69 -3.58 -0.51
CA ALA A 149 5.02 -4.62 0.26
C ALA A 149 5.95 -5.38 1.22
N GLY A 150 7.27 -5.17 1.17
CA GLY A 150 8.23 -5.86 2.05
C GLY A 150 8.29 -7.37 1.83
N ILE A 151 8.24 -7.81 0.57
CA ILE A 151 8.41 -9.22 0.16
C ILE A 151 9.41 -9.31 -0.99
N SER A 152 9.90 -10.52 -1.30
CA SER A 152 10.88 -10.67 -2.38
C SER A 152 10.26 -10.46 -3.76
N ALA A 153 11.01 -9.85 -4.68
CA ALA A 153 10.60 -9.69 -6.08
C ALA A 153 10.25 -11.03 -6.74
N THR A 154 10.95 -12.12 -6.39
CA THR A 154 10.62 -13.48 -6.85
C THR A 154 9.24 -13.92 -6.40
N LYS A 155 8.82 -13.57 -5.17
CA LYS A 155 7.48 -13.89 -4.68
C LYS A 155 6.43 -13.06 -5.41
N VAL A 156 6.70 -11.77 -5.67
CA VAL A 156 5.80 -10.91 -6.46
C VAL A 156 5.62 -11.44 -7.88
N ALA A 157 6.70 -11.84 -8.55
CA ALA A 157 6.64 -12.41 -9.89
C ALA A 157 5.73 -13.65 -9.96
N ARG A 158 5.80 -14.53 -8.94
CA ARG A 158 4.91 -15.69 -8.82
C ARG A 158 3.46 -15.26 -8.63
N LEU A 159 3.19 -14.33 -7.70
CA LEU A 159 1.84 -13.80 -7.48
C LEU A 159 1.24 -13.19 -8.76
N ARG A 160 2.04 -12.43 -9.51
CA ARG A 160 1.62 -11.85 -10.80
C ARG A 160 1.28 -12.93 -11.81
N HIS A 161 2.10 -13.97 -11.90
CA HIS A 161 1.83 -15.10 -12.78
C HIS A 161 0.50 -15.78 -12.41
N ASP A 162 0.25 -16.02 -11.12
CA ASP A 162 -0.96 -16.69 -10.64
C ASP A 162 -2.23 -15.85 -10.86
N VAL A 163 -2.15 -14.52 -10.70
CA VAL A 163 -3.23 -13.58 -11.05
C VAL A 163 -3.48 -13.55 -12.57
N ALA A 164 -2.43 -13.56 -13.39
CA ALA A 164 -2.57 -13.57 -14.84
C ALA A 164 -3.13 -14.92 -15.36
N ALA A 165 -2.74 -16.03 -14.74
CA ALA A 165 -3.23 -17.36 -15.07
C ALA A 165 -4.71 -17.54 -14.72
N THR A 166 -5.22 -16.80 -13.73
CA THR A 166 -6.63 -16.80 -13.34
C THR A 166 -7.50 -15.81 -14.15
N GLY A 167 -6.92 -15.03 -15.08
CA GLY A 167 -7.65 -13.93 -15.73
C GLY A 167 -7.20 -13.43 -17.13
N ALA A 168 -6.52 -14.22 -17.99
CA ALA A 168 -6.09 -13.70 -19.31
C ALA A 168 -6.44 -14.60 -20.52
N THR A 169 -7.31 -14.11 -21.41
CA THR A 169 -7.67 -14.69 -22.73
C THR A 169 -6.72 -14.28 -23.87
N PHE A 170 -5.70 -13.43 -23.64
CA PHE A 170 -4.72 -13.04 -24.67
C PHE A 170 -3.33 -12.75 -24.08
N ARG A 171 -2.29 -13.07 -24.85
CA ARG A 171 -0.88 -12.74 -24.56
C ARG A 171 -0.28 -11.92 -25.69
N VAL A 172 0.50 -10.89 -25.35
CA VAL A 172 1.40 -10.18 -26.27
C VAL A 172 2.82 -10.65 -25.99
N GLY A 173 3.48 -11.22 -27.00
CA GLY A 173 4.85 -11.67 -26.91
C GLY A 173 5.85 -10.52 -26.96
N ARG A 174 7.11 -10.80 -26.58
CA ARG A 174 8.25 -9.85 -26.64
C ARG A 174 8.55 -9.33 -28.07
N ASP A 175 7.89 -9.89 -29.08
CA ASP A 175 7.94 -9.49 -30.49
C ASP A 175 6.78 -8.55 -30.90
N GLY A 176 5.93 -8.13 -29.97
CA GLY A 176 4.82 -7.20 -30.21
C GLY A 176 3.62 -7.81 -30.94
N ARG A 177 3.57 -9.14 -31.13
CA ARG A 177 2.45 -9.81 -31.80
C ARG A 177 1.49 -10.42 -30.77
N SER A 178 0.21 -10.09 -30.90
CA SER A 178 -0.89 -10.71 -30.14
C SER A 178 -1.24 -12.07 -30.73
N ARG A 179 -1.28 -13.11 -29.90
CA ARG A 179 -1.86 -14.41 -30.29
C ARG A 179 -2.96 -14.82 -29.31
N PRO A 180 -4.11 -15.33 -29.80
CA PRO A 180 -5.13 -15.93 -28.95
C PRO A 180 -4.57 -17.14 -28.21
N VAL A 181 -4.97 -17.30 -26.95
CA VAL A 181 -4.76 -18.55 -26.22
C VAL A 181 -6.02 -19.40 -26.42
N ASP A 182 -6.22 -19.89 -27.63
CA ASP A 182 -7.15 -21.00 -27.83
C ASP A 182 -6.73 -21.87 -29.02
N ALA A 183 -6.48 -23.15 -28.74
CA ALA A 183 -6.22 -24.18 -29.75
C ALA A 183 -7.42 -25.12 -29.92
N ALA A 184 -8.61 -24.76 -29.42
CA ALA A 184 -9.78 -25.63 -29.45
C ALA A 184 -11.10 -24.92 -29.83
N ALA A 185 -11.13 -24.17 -30.93
CA ALA A 185 -12.39 -23.72 -31.56
C ALA A 185 -12.32 -23.67 -33.10
N GLY A 186 -11.64 -24.65 -33.72
CA GLY A 186 -11.42 -24.72 -35.17
C GLY A 186 -11.75 -26.06 -35.83
N ARG A 187 -12.70 -26.85 -35.30
CA ARG A 187 -13.33 -27.96 -36.03
C ARG A 187 -14.82 -28.02 -35.75
N ALA A 188 -15.56 -27.16 -36.41
CA ALA A 188 -16.98 -27.37 -36.73
C ALA A 188 -17.37 -26.41 -37.86
N ARG A 189 -16.97 -26.77 -39.08
CA ARG A 189 -17.76 -26.69 -40.32
C ARG A 189 -16.98 -27.37 -41.44
#